data_AF-A0A526TC37-F1
#
_entry.id   AF-A0A526TC37-F1
#
_cell.length_a   1.000
_cell.length_b   1.000
_cell.length_c   1.000
_cell.angle_alpha   90.00
_cell.angle_beta   90.00
_cell.angle_gamma   90.00
#
_symmetry.space_group_name_H-M   'P 1'
#
loop_
_entity.id
_entity.type
_entity.pdbx_description
1 polymer ?
#
loop_
_entity_poly.entity_id
_entity_poly.type
_entity_poly.pdbx_seq_one_letter_code
_entity_poly.pdbx_strand_id
1 'polypeptide(L)'
;PLAKAFSTAEELAKKAGDSFVTVERLLQALAMEKSAKTADILAKAGVTPQALNQVINDVRKGRTADSASAEQGYDALKKYARDLTADARAGKLDPVIGRDD
;
A
#
# COMPACT_ATOMS: atom_id res chain seq x y z
N PRO A 1 7.80 24.53 -2.52
CA PRO A 1 7.09 23.30 -2.96
C PRO A 1 7.45 22.06 -2.13
N LEU A 2 8.73 21.74 -1.93
CA LEU A 2 9.15 20.53 -1.21
C LEU A 2 8.72 20.49 0.27
N ALA A 3 8.92 21.59 1.01
CA ALA A 3 8.48 21.69 2.40
C ALA A 3 6.95 21.49 2.56
N LYS A 4 6.17 22.02 1.61
CA LYS A 4 4.72 21.81 1.59
C LYS A 4 4.36 20.35 1.33
N ALA A 5 5.05 19.67 0.40
CA ALA A 5 4.84 18.25 0.16
C ALA A 5 5.09 17.39 1.41
N PHE A 6 6.17 17.67 2.17
CA PHE A 6 6.41 16.97 3.44
C PHE A 6 5.32 17.24 4.48
N SER A 7 4.92 18.51 4.65
CA SER A 7 3.84 18.86 5.58
C SER A 7 2.52 18.20 5.18
N THR A 8 2.19 18.16 3.89
CA THR A 8 0.98 17.47 3.39
C THR A 8 1.07 15.96 3.61
N ALA A 9 2.25 15.34 3.42
CA ALA A 9 2.44 13.92 3.69
C ALA A 9 2.21 13.57 5.17
N GLU A 10 2.71 14.40 6.09
CA GLU A 10 2.45 14.27 7.53
C GLU A 10 0.96 14.41 7.87
N GLU A 11 0.26 15.37 7.27
CA GLU A 11 -1.18 15.53 7.47
C GLU A 11 -1.97 14.33 6.95
N LEU A 12 -1.61 13.79 5.79
CA LEU A 12 -2.25 12.61 5.21
C LEU A 12 -2.02 11.37 6.07
N ALA A 13 -0.79 11.17 6.57
CA ALA A 13 -0.45 10.09 7.48
C ALA A 13 -1.27 10.19 8.78
N LYS A 14 -1.29 11.36 9.42
CA LYS A 14 -2.09 11.61 10.64
C LYS A 14 -3.58 11.36 10.43
N LYS A 15 -4.14 11.82 9.30
CA LYS A 15 -5.55 11.57 8.93
C LYS A 15 -5.86 10.09 8.72
N ALA A 16 -4.87 9.32 8.27
CA ALA A 16 -4.98 7.89 8.09
C ALA A 16 -4.72 7.08 9.38
N GLY A 17 -4.42 7.75 10.50
CA GLY A 17 -4.09 7.11 11.77
C GLY A 17 -2.69 6.51 11.83
N ASP A 18 -1.79 6.96 10.96
CA ASP A 18 -0.42 6.47 10.92
C ASP A 18 0.49 7.20 11.92
N SER A 19 1.34 6.44 12.61
CA SER A 19 2.40 6.99 13.46
C SER A 19 3.63 7.42 12.66
N PHE A 20 3.80 6.90 11.44
CA PHE A 20 4.92 7.20 10.53
C PHE A 20 4.43 7.60 9.14
N VAL A 21 5.17 8.48 8.46
CA VAL A 21 4.89 8.83 7.06
C VAL A 21 5.43 7.74 6.14
N THR A 22 4.53 7.06 5.44
CA THR A 22 4.88 6.05 4.44
C THR A 22 5.24 6.67 3.08
N VAL A 23 5.98 5.92 2.27
CA VAL A 23 6.39 6.29 0.91
C VAL A 23 5.16 6.58 0.05
N GLU A 24 4.10 5.80 0.18
CA GLU A 24 2.87 6.04 -0.58
C GLU A 24 2.14 7.32 -0.15
N ARG A 25 2.21 7.73 1.13
CA ARG A 25 1.67 9.01 1.59
C ARG A 25 2.50 10.19 1.08
N LEU A 26 3.83 10.04 1.01
CA LEU A 26 4.70 11.03 0.39
C LEU A 26 4.42 11.17 -1.11
N LEU A 27 4.25 10.05 -1.83
CA LEU A 27 3.89 10.07 -3.25
C LEU A 27 2.54 10.75 -3.48
N GLN A 28 1.55 10.46 -2.63
CA GLN A 28 0.24 11.12 -2.67
C GLN A 28 0.36 12.64 -2.47
N ALA A 29 1.18 13.09 -1.51
CA ALA A 29 1.42 14.51 -1.28
C ALA A 29 2.11 15.19 -2.48
N LEU A 30 3.07 14.52 -3.13
CA LEU A 30 3.71 15.02 -4.35
C LEU A 30 2.73 15.19 -5.52
N ALA A 31 1.73 14.30 -5.62
CA ALA A 31 0.66 14.42 -6.61
C ALA A 31 -0.33 15.57 -6.29
N MET A 32 -0.44 15.98 -5.01
CA MET A 32 -1.33 17.06 -4.58
C MET A 32 -0.70 18.46 -4.69
N GLU A 33 0.63 18.55 -4.63
CA GLU A 33 1.35 19.82 -4.65
C GLU A 33 1.40 20.41 -6.07
N LYS A 34 0.31 21.07 -6.47
CA LYS A 34 0.15 21.68 -7.81
C LYS A 34 1.22 22.71 -8.17
N SER A 35 1.92 23.30 -7.19
CA SER A 35 3.03 24.21 -7.48
C SER A 35 4.34 23.49 -7.88
N ALA A 36 4.39 22.16 -7.74
CA ALA A 36 5.53 21.35 -8.12
C ALA A 36 5.35 20.73 -9.51
N LYS A 37 6.41 20.80 -10.34
CA LYS A 37 6.44 20.13 -11.66
C LYS A 37 6.16 18.63 -11.59
N THR A 38 6.46 17.99 -10.46
CA THR A 38 6.17 16.57 -10.21
C THR A 38 4.68 16.27 -10.30
N ALA A 39 3.80 17.14 -9.81
CA ALA A 39 2.35 16.94 -9.88
C ALA A 39 1.86 16.89 -11.34
N ASP A 40 2.36 17.79 -12.18
CA ASP A 40 2.05 17.80 -13.62
C ASP A 40 2.55 16.55 -14.34
N ILE A 41 3.76 16.07 -14.01
CA ILE A 41 4.33 14.85 -14.58
C ILE A 41 3.47 13.64 -14.20
N LEU A 42 3.11 13.52 -12.92
CA LEU A 42 2.26 12.45 -12.41
C LEU A 42 0.88 12.48 -13.06
N ALA A 43 0.25 13.65 -13.17
CA ALA A 43 -1.04 13.81 -13.81
C ALA A 43 -1.01 13.40 -15.29
N LYS A 44 0.04 13.77 -16.03
CA LYS A 44 0.23 13.35 -17.43
C LYS A 44 0.42 11.84 -17.58
N ALA A 45 0.96 11.18 -16.56
CA ALA A 45 1.08 9.73 -16.48
C ALA A 45 -0.21 9.04 -15.97
N GLY A 46 -1.29 9.79 -15.72
CA GLY A 46 -2.56 9.27 -15.21
C GLY A 46 -2.59 9.04 -13.69
N VAL A 47 -1.54 9.45 -12.97
CA VAL A 47 -1.47 9.32 -11.51
C VAL A 47 -2.14 10.51 -10.86
N THR A 48 -3.28 10.27 -10.20
CA THR A 48 -4.05 11.29 -9.48
C THR A 48 -4.04 11.04 -7.97
N PRO A 49 -4.11 12.09 -7.13
CA PRO A 49 -4.19 11.92 -5.67
C PRO A 49 -5.32 11.00 -5.20
N GLN A 50 -6.46 11.05 -5.89
CA GLN A 50 -7.66 10.25 -5.59
C GLN A 50 -7.43 8.77 -5.91
N ALA A 51 -6.90 8.47 -7.11
CA ALA A 51 -6.57 7.10 -7.51
C ALA A 51 -5.49 6.50 -6.59
N LEU A 52 -4.46 7.30 -6.23
CA LEU A 52 -3.48 6.89 -5.24
C LEU A 52 -4.14 6.54 -3.90
N ASN A 53 -5.05 7.38 -3.40
CA ASN A 53 -5.72 7.09 -2.13
C ASN A 53 -6.44 5.75 -2.12
N GLN A 54 -7.13 5.42 -3.22
CA GLN A 54 -7.85 4.15 -3.36
C GLN A 54 -6.87 2.97 -3.31
N VAL A 55 -5.83 3.00 -4.15
CA VAL A 55 -4.82 1.92 -4.21
C VAL A 55 -4.09 1.77 -2.87
N ILE A 56 -3.77 2.87 -2.19
CA ILE A 56 -3.13 2.85 -0.87
C ILE A 56 -4.00 2.11 0.14
N ASN A 57 -5.30 2.42 0.18
CA ASN A 57 -6.22 1.76 1.10
C ASN A 57 -6.35 0.26 0.79
N ASP A 58 -6.39 -0.11 -0.50
CA ASP A 58 -6.49 -1.50 -0.95
C ASP A 58 -5.23 -2.32 -0.57
N VAL A 59 -4.04 -1.77 -0.79
CA VAL A 59 -2.77 -2.43 -0.42
C VAL A 59 -2.65 -2.59 1.10
N ARG A 60 -3.07 -1.56 1.84
CA ARG A 60 -2.95 -1.55 3.30
C ARG A 60 -3.96 -2.45 3.98
N LYS A 61 -5.11 -2.73 3.38
CA LYS A 61 -6.15 -3.61 3.94
C LYS A 61 -6.52 -3.24 5.40
N GLY A 62 -6.60 -1.94 5.68
CA GLY A 62 -6.91 -1.40 7.01
C GLY A 62 -5.73 -1.35 7.99
N ARG A 63 -4.51 -1.73 7.59
CA ARG A 63 -3.31 -1.62 8.45
C ARG A 63 -2.82 -0.17 8.55
N THR A 64 -2.39 0.22 9.74
CA THR A 64 -1.70 1.49 10.05
C THR A 64 -0.18 1.32 10.01
N ALA A 65 0.54 2.42 9.78
CA ALA A 65 2.00 2.45 9.80
C ALA A 65 2.52 2.87 11.18
N ASP A 66 2.58 1.90 12.10
CA ASP A 66 2.99 2.13 13.50
C ASP A 66 4.47 1.81 13.77
N SER A 67 5.22 1.45 12.73
CA SER A 67 6.68 1.28 12.78
C SER A 67 7.32 1.77 11.49
N ALA A 68 8.61 2.07 11.54
CA ALA A 68 9.39 2.47 10.36
C ALA A 68 9.45 1.38 9.26
N SER A 69 9.13 0.12 9.59
CA SER A 69 9.14 -1.01 8.66
C SER A 69 7.73 -1.53 8.31
N ALA A 70 6.67 -0.84 8.71
CA ALA A 70 5.29 -1.31 8.55
C ALA A 70 4.94 -1.70 7.09
N GLU A 71 5.46 -0.95 6.12
CA GLU A 71 5.26 -1.19 4.68
C GLU A 71 5.76 -2.56 4.23
N GLN A 72 6.78 -3.11 4.88
CA GLN A 72 7.35 -4.42 4.53
C GLN A 72 6.36 -5.56 4.76
N GLY A 73 5.44 -5.36 5.71
CA GLY A 73 4.39 -6.31 6.07
C GLY A 73 3.20 -6.33 5.10
N TYR A 74 3.09 -5.36 4.18
CA TYR A 74 1.91 -5.25 3.33
C TYR A 74 1.69 -6.49 2.44
N ASP A 75 2.78 -7.09 1.96
CA ASP A 75 2.77 -8.32 1.15
C ASP A 75 3.33 -9.56 1.88
N ALA A 76 3.27 -9.60 3.21
CA ALA A 76 3.89 -10.68 4.00
C ALA A 76 3.43 -12.10 3.60
N LEU A 77 2.13 -12.29 3.29
CA LEU A 77 1.60 -13.59 2.84
C LEU A 77 2.21 -14.03 1.51
N LYS A 78 2.40 -13.10 0.58
CA LYS A 78 3.04 -13.40 -0.72
C LYS A 78 4.53 -13.68 -0.57
N LYS A 79 5.20 -13.03 0.39
CA LYS A 79 6.65 -13.16 0.63
C LYS A 79 7.02 -14.40 1.45
N TYR A 80 6.22 -14.76 2.44
CA TYR A 80 6.62 -15.72 3.48
C TYR A 80 5.65 -16.90 3.65
N ALA A 81 4.48 -16.88 3.00
CA ALA A 81 3.52 -17.97 3.07
C ALA A 81 3.31 -18.62 1.68
N ARG A 82 2.79 -19.84 1.70
CA ARG A 82 2.35 -20.58 0.52
C ARG A 82 0.82 -20.66 0.55
N ASP A 83 0.18 -20.24 -0.54
CA ASP A 83 -1.28 -20.30 -0.64
C ASP A 83 -1.74 -21.71 -1.04
N LEU A 84 -2.06 -22.53 -0.03
CA LEU A 84 -2.53 -23.89 -0.24
C LEU A 84 -3.90 -23.95 -0.94
N THR A 85 -4.72 -22.90 -0.86
CA THR A 85 -6.02 -22.86 -1.56
C THR A 85 -5.84 -22.64 -3.05
N ALA A 86 -4.90 -21.77 -3.43
CA ALA A 86 -4.51 -21.58 -4.82
C ALA A 86 -3.90 -22.87 -5.40
N ASP A 87 -3.03 -23.53 -4.65
CA ASP A 87 -2.43 -24.80 -5.07
C ASP A 87 -3.46 -25.92 -5.19
N ALA A 88 -4.41 -26.03 -4.27
CA ALA A 88 -5.52 -26.99 -4.36
C ALA A 88 -6.38 -26.75 -5.61
N ARG A 89 -6.76 -25.49 -5.90
CA ARG A 89 -7.48 -25.13 -7.14
C ARG A 89 -6.67 -25.45 -8.39
N ALA A 90 -5.35 -25.32 -8.33
CA ALA A 90 -4.44 -25.63 -9.44
C ALA A 90 -4.14 -27.14 -9.57
N GLY A 91 -4.74 -28.01 -8.73
CA GLY A 91 -4.46 -29.44 -8.72
C GLY A 91 -3.05 -29.81 -8.26
N LYS A 92 -2.35 -28.89 -7.58
CA LYS A 92 -0.97 -29.05 -7.09
C LYS A 92 -0.90 -29.55 -5.65
N LEU A 93 -2.05 -29.82 -5.02
CA LEU A 93 -2.14 -30.30 -3.65
C LEU A 93 -2.58 -31.77 -3.65
N ASP A 94 -1.80 -32.63 -3.02
CA ASP A 94 -2.07 -34.07 -2.90
C ASP A 94 -3.17 -34.30 -1.83
N PRO A 95 -4.19 -35.14 -2.08
CA PRO A 95 -5.17 -35.51 -1.06
C PRO A 95 -4.51 -36.08 0.21
N VAL A 96 -4.99 -35.63 1.36
CA VAL A 96 -4.57 -36.18 2.66
C VAL A 96 -5.43 -37.42 2.94
N ILE A 97 -4.85 -38.61 2.87
CA ILE A 97 -5.54 -39.88 3.11
C ILE A 97 -5.64 -40.15 4.63
N GLY A 98 -6.78 -40.68 5.09
CA GLY A 98 -6.96 -41.14 6.48
C GLY A 98 -7.50 -40.07 7.45
N ARG A 99 -8.29 -39.12 6.94
CA ARG A 99 -8.93 -38.05 7.75
C ARG A 99 -10.45 -37.99 7.61
N ASP A 100 -11.05 -38.93 6.89
CA ASP A 100 -12.50 -39.11 6.82
C ASP A 100 -12.84 -40.28 7.76
N ASP A 101 -13.29 -39.97 8.97
CA ASP A 101 -13.92 -40.93 9.89
C ASP A 101 -15.36 -41.25 9.45
#